data_AF-A0A524FLF2-F1
#
_entry.id   AF-A0A524FLF2-F1
#
_cell.length_a   1.000
_cell.length_b   1.000
_cell.length_c   1.000
_cell.angle_alpha   90.00
_cell.angle_beta   90.00
_cell.angle_gamma   90.00
#
_symmetry.space_group_name_H-M   'P 1'
#
loop_
_entity.id
_entity.type
_entity.pdbx_description
1 polymer ?
#
loop_
_entity_poly.entity_id
_entity_poly.type
_entity_poly.pdbx_seq_one_letter_code
_entity_poly.pdbx_strand_id
1 'polypeptide(L)'
;MSAYEQPHIKFIINPNYLKEIAEALKRKNKLYTRKKISSLIGIHEDVYQRALYYGYSFSIKIYNNYKKLVLENFSRTFLFELYQKFINVEDNLITNFKEDLLPHKKIIGQYEYHPLKETEDLAEFICIMCGDGHLSEDGQTVMFSLNPVDEVWYTKYTISMICDILGLTPEDLYFHEIEDQNTLQIIIRRQAIHYSILEKGKRERDNKNGLVLGDKIKNQIGVPDFVFKNKRFIIRGLKGLYDTDGGITVNLGKRIVLNFENYSKTLLKDFHDMCKLIGINSTLSLESFQVNISESKSVRKFIRLVNPEKINEPYRRIWIGANILKKNAPLQVNKNIQKEIVSFKEIYKKKKFHYSQSNAKKLKNWIELHYNHFLEGFSEKDKDLLNCQELNQYFTEGRFILNKKLIENLLNLALSEDIYNIIKFYKDKDEVYQISKDLFQFIIDLIYYNLINSDHISDKTLLLELVERISEKLPFNILNFLRYRIAFLKYAVHLIALIREIIRRSDPKIQEAISPYYLLKYFEKKRKIVPFKYTFLRSTFIPYIKKRFPKRFSYIPEYK
;
A
#
# COMPACT_ATOMS: atom_id res chain seq x y z
N MET A 1 20.71 -22.90 -28.42
CA MET A 1 19.35 -22.85 -27.84
C MET A 1 18.53 -23.91 -28.57
N SER A 2 18.20 -25.01 -27.89
CA SER A 2 17.17 -25.92 -28.41
C SER A 2 15.88 -25.13 -28.56
N ALA A 3 15.21 -25.23 -29.70
CA ALA A 3 13.90 -24.63 -29.85
C ALA A 3 12.98 -25.20 -28.76
N TYR A 4 12.12 -24.37 -28.15
CA TYR A 4 11.10 -24.84 -27.22
C TYR A 4 10.27 -25.92 -27.93
N GLU A 5 10.43 -27.18 -27.51
CA GLU A 5 9.57 -28.24 -27.96
C GLU A 5 8.25 -28.11 -27.21
N GLN A 6 7.16 -27.88 -27.94
CA GLN A 6 5.84 -27.86 -27.34
C GLN A 6 5.63 -29.18 -26.59
N PRO A 7 5.13 -29.13 -25.34
CA PRO A 7 4.91 -30.33 -24.56
C PRO A 7 3.96 -31.27 -25.31
N HIS A 8 4.12 -32.58 -25.12
CA HIS A 8 3.19 -33.54 -25.70
C HIS A 8 1.77 -33.32 -25.15
N ILE A 9 0.91 -32.72 -25.96
CA ILE A 9 -0.50 -32.50 -25.62
C ILE A 9 -1.33 -33.68 -26.11
N LYS A 10 -2.08 -34.28 -25.19
CA LYS A 10 -3.01 -35.37 -25.46
C LYS A 10 -4.42 -35.01 -25.00
N PHE A 11 -5.42 -35.54 -25.67
CA PHE A 11 -6.84 -35.28 -25.40
C PHE A 11 -7.54 -36.61 -25.08
N ILE A 12 -8.17 -36.72 -23.92
CA ILE A 12 -8.94 -37.90 -23.51
C ILE A 12 -10.42 -37.55 -23.58
N ILE A 13 -11.17 -38.23 -24.45
CA ILE A 13 -12.62 -38.06 -24.59
C ILE A 13 -13.32 -39.14 -23.78
N ASN A 14 -14.45 -38.81 -23.15
CA ASN A 14 -15.26 -39.80 -22.44
C ASN A 14 -15.67 -40.94 -23.41
N PRO A 15 -15.38 -42.22 -23.10
CA PRO A 15 -15.67 -43.34 -24.00
C PRO A 15 -17.16 -43.45 -24.39
N ASN A 16 -18.07 -43.17 -23.45
CA ASN A 16 -19.51 -43.24 -23.70
C ASN A 16 -19.97 -42.10 -24.62
N TYR A 17 -19.42 -40.89 -24.44
CA TYR A 17 -19.66 -39.78 -25.37
C TYR A 17 -19.15 -40.12 -26.78
N LEU A 18 -17.95 -40.71 -26.87
CA LEU A 18 -17.36 -41.11 -28.14
C LEU A 18 -18.22 -42.16 -28.88
N LYS A 19 -18.79 -43.13 -28.14
CA LYS A 19 -19.72 -44.14 -28.66
C LYS A 19 -21.00 -43.51 -29.22
N GLU A 20 -21.64 -42.61 -28.47
CA GLU A 20 -22.86 -41.94 -28.92
C GLU A 20 -22.63 -41.12 -30.19
N ILE A 21 -21.50 -40.41 -30.30
CA ILE A 21 -21.13 -39.70 -31.53
C ILE A 21 -20.93 -40.68 -32.68
N ALA A 22 -20.23 -41.80 -32.46
CA ALA A 22 -20.00 -42.80 -33.50
C ALA A 22 -21.32 -43.42 -34.00
N GLU A 23 -22.26 -43.70 -33.09
CA GLU A 23 -23.59 -44.20 -33.43
C GLU A 23 -24.44 -43.15 -34.15
N ALA A 24 -24.37 -41.88 -33.73
CA ALA A 24 -25.05 -40.78 -34.39
C ALA A 24 -24.51 -40.57 -35.82
N LEU A 25 -23.20 -40.67 -36.03
CA LEU A 25 -22.58 -40.60 -37.36
C LEU A 25 -23.09 -41.75 -38.24
N LYS A 26 -23.10 -42.97 -37.71
CA LYS A 26 -23.60 -44.16 -38.42
C LYS A 26 -25.08 -44.04 -38.77
N ARG A 27 -25.91 -43.45 -37.90
CA ARG A 27 -27.34 -43.17 -38.17
C ARG A 27 -27.52 -42.14 -39.27
N LYS A 28 -26.71 -41.06 -39.25
CA LYS A 28 -26.75 -40.00 -40.26
C LYS A 28 -26.32 -40.49 -41.64
N ASN A 29 -25.28 -41.31 -41.70
CA ASN A 29 -24.82 -41.95 -42.92
C ASN A 29 -24.22 -43.32 -42.60
N LYS A 30 -24.86 -44.39 -43.10
CA LYS A 30 -24.45 -45.79 -42.86
C LYS A 30 -23.01 -46.08 -43.29
N LEU A 31 -22.39 -45.22 -44.11
CA LEU A 31 -20.99 -45.30 -44.53
C LEU A 31 -19.98 -44.93 -43.43
N TYR A 32 -20.39 -44.29 -42.33
CA TYR A 32 -19.53 -44.05 -41.17
C TYR A 32 -19.35 -45.33 -40.34
N THR A 33 -18.65 -46.30 -40.93
CA THR A 33 -18.14 -47.47 -40.22
C THR A 33 -16.98 -47.06 -39.29
N ARG A 34 -16.65 -47.91 -38.31
CA ARG A 34 -15.48 -47.69 -37.42
C ARG A 34 -14.20 -47.44 -38.23
N LYS A 35 -13.93 -48.31 -39.20
CA LYS A 35 -12.85 -48.16 -40.19
C LYS A 35 -12.88 -46.81 -40.92
N LYS A 36 -14.05 -46.32 -41.34
CA LYS A 36 -14.16 -45.03 -42.04
C LYS A 36 -13.86 -43.87 -41.10
N ILE A 37 -14.42 -43.87 -39.89
CA ILE A 37 -14.18 -42.83 -38.88
C ILE A 37 -12.69 -42.80 -38.50
N SER A 38 -12.09 -43.95 -38.20
CA SER A 38 -10.67 -44.05 -37.84
C SER A 38 -9.75 -43.54 -38.96
N SER A 39 -10.07 -43.90 -40.23
CA SER A 39 -9.37 -43.39 -41.41
C SER A 39 -9.48 -41.87 -41.55
N LEU A 40 -10.68 -41.29 -41.34
CA LEU A 40 -10.90 -39.85 -41.45
C LEU A 40 -10.15 -39.04 -40.39
N ILE A 41 -9.97 -39.59 -39.19
CA ILE A 41 -9.22 -38.93 -38.11
C ILE A 41 -7.72 -39.24 -38.14
N GLY A 42 -7.30 -40.19 -38.98
CA GLY A 42 -5.91 -40.54 -39.23
C GLY A 42 -5.33 -41.53 -38.21
N ILE A 43 -6.12 -42.49 -37.74
CA ILE A 43 -5.66 -43.57 -36.84
C ILE A 43 -6.10 -44.96 -37.32
N HIS A 44 -5.39 -46.00 -36.86
CA HIS A 44 -5.78 -47.38 -37.11
C HIS A 44 -7.12 -47.72 -36.41
N GLU A 45 -7.91 -48.61 -37.02
CA GLU A 45 -9.23 -49.01 -36.51
C GLU A 45 -9.15 -49.54 -35.07
N ASP A 46 -8.16 -50.39 -34.76
CA ASP A 46 -7.96 -50.94 -33.41
C ASP A 46 -7.68 -49.85 -32.36
N VAL A 47 -6.96 -48.79 -32.74
CA VAL A 47 -6.70 -47.65 -31.84
C VAL A 47 -8.00 -46.90 -31.56
N TYR A 48 -8.82 -46.69 -32.59
CA TYR A 48 -10.13 -46.08 -32.43
C TYR A 48 -11.08 -46.95 -31.59
N GLN A 49 -11.05 -48.26 -31.79
CA GLN A 49 -11.80 -49.20 -30.96
C GLN A 49 -11.37 -49.12 -29.50
N ARG A 50 -10.06 -49.09 -29.22
CA ARG A 50 -9.58 -48.89 -27.84
C ARG A 50 -10.04 -47.55 -27.26
N ALA A 51 -10.09 -46.49 -28.07
CA ALA A 51 -10.62 -45.20 -27.64
C ALA A 51 -12.09 -45.28 -27.20
N LEU A 52 -12.92 -46.00 -27.96
CA LEU A 52 -14.35 -46.18 -27.68
C LEU A 52 -14.62 -46.97 -26.40
N TYR A 53 -13.78 -47.95 -26.07
CA TYR A 53 -14.06 -48.86 -24.95
C TYR A 53 -13.25 -48.60 -23.69
N TYR A 54 -12.00 -48.14 -23.82
CA TYR A 54 -11.06 -48.04 -22.70
C TYR A 54 -10.59 -46.62 -22.38
N GLY A 55 -10.98 -45.62 -23.20
CA GLY A 55 -10.48 -44.25 -23.06
C GLY A 55 -9.04 -44.14 -23.55
N TYR A 56 -8.88 -43.80 -24.84
CA TYR A 56 -7.57 -43.61 -25.44
C TYR A 56 -7.31 -42.13 -25.65
N SER A 57 -6.08 -41.71 -25.41
CA SER A 57 -5.66 -40.33 -25.56
C SER A 57 -5.32 -40.00 -27.02
N PHE A 58 -5.92 -38.97 -27.60
CA PHE A 58 -5.64 -38.49 -28.95
C PHE A 58 -4.51 -37.46 -28.93
N SER A 59 -3.60 -37.52 -29.91
CA SER A 59 -2.69 -36.39 -30.15
C SER A 59 -3.49 -35.17 -30.61
N ILE A 60 -2.92 -33.96 -30.48
CA ILE A 60 -3.58 -32.73 -30.93
C ILE A 60 -4.07 -32.80 -32.39
N LYS A 61 -3.29 -33.41 -33.29
CA LYS A 61 -3.67 -33.60 -34.70
C LYS A 61 -4.89 -34.52 -34.85
N ILE A 62 -4.89 -35.66 -34.16
CA ILE A 62 -6.00 -36.63 -34.19
C ILE A 62 -7.27 -36.01 -33.59
N TYR A 63 -7.13 -35.31 -32.45
CA TYR A 63 -8.24 -34.62 -31.80
C TYR A 63 -8.85 -33.55 -32.71
N ASN A 64 -8.04 -32.73 -33.38
CA ASN A 64 -8.54 -31.72 -34.30
C ASN A 64 -9.25 -32.32 -35.51
N ASN A 65 -8.75 -33.42 -36.08
CA ASN A 65 -9.43 -34.12 -37.17
C ASN A 65 -10.78 -34.69 -36.69
N TYR A 66 -10.82 -35.27 -35.48
CA TYR A 66 -12.06 -35.76 -34.88
C TYR A 66 -13.05 -34.61 -34.63
N LYS A 67 -12.59 -33.49 -34.05
CA LYS A 67 -13.39 -32.28 -33.84
C LYS A 67 -13.98 -31.75 -35.14
N LYS A 68 -13.16 -31.65 -36.20
CA LYS A 68 -13.61 -31.24 -37.53
C LYS A 68 -14.70 -32.17 -38.08
N LEU A 69 -14.48 -33.48 -38.03
CA LEU A 69 -15.46 -34.49 -38.46
C LEU A 69 -16.81 -34.33 -37.73
N VAL A 70 -16.77 -34.12 -36.42
CA VAL A 70 -17.97 -33.93 -35.60
C VAL A 70 -18.69 -32.62 -35.98
N LEU A 71 -17.98 -31.51 -36.09
CA LEU A 71 -18.55 -30.21 -36.40
C LEU A 71 -19.13 -30.11 -37.82
N GLU A 72 -18.57 -30.85 -38.78
CA GLU A 72 -19.11 -30.95 -40.14
C GLU A 72 -20.41 -31.79 -40.19
N ASN A 73 -20.65 -32.63 -39.18
CA ASN A 73 -21.77 -33.57 -39.17
C ASN A 73 -22.88 -33.23 -38.18
N PHE A 74 -22.67 -32.38 -37.20
CA PHE A 74 -23.68 -32.10 -36.18
C PHE A 74 -23.84 -30.60 -35.91
N SER A 75 -25.07 -30.19 -35.62
CA SER A 75 -25.34 -28.84 -35.17
C SER A 75 -24.81 -28.64 -33.75
N ARG A 76 -24.55 -27.38 -33.38
CA ARG A 76 -24.17 -27.03 -32.00
C ARG A 76 -25.22 -27.46 -30.98
N THR A 77 -26.51 -27.35 -31.32
CA THR A 77 -27.64 -27.76 -30.46
C THR A 77 -27.57 -29.25 -30.14
N PHE A 78 -27.39 -30.10 -31.15
CA PHE A 78 -27.24 -31.54 -30.95
C PHE A 78 -26.05 -31.87 -30.04
N LEU A 79 -24.89 -31.26 -30.28
CA LEU A 79 -23.70 -31.49 -29.45
C LEU A 79 -23.90 -31.02 -28.01
N PHE A 80 -24.64 -29.92 -27.81
CA PHE A 80 -24.95 -29.41 -26.49
C PHE A 80 -25.92 -30.31 -25.72
N GLU A 81 -26.97 -30.81 -26.37
CA GLU A 81 -27.90 -31.81 -25.79
C GLU A 81 -27.15 -33.08 -25.40
N LEU A 82 -26.28 -33.56 -26.29
CA LEU A 82 -25.45 -34.73 -26.00
C LEU A 82 -24.51 -34.45 -24.83
N TYR A 83 -23.87 -33.29 -24.78
CA TYR A 83 -23.02 -32.89 -23.66
C TYR A 83 -23.78 -32.85 -22.33
N GLN A 84 -25.00 -32.30 -22.30
CA GLN A 84 -25.83 -32.27 -21.10
C GLN A 84 -26.17 -33.68 -20.58
N LYS A 85 -26.29 -34.68 -21.47
CA LYS A 85 -26.48 -36.09 -21.07
C LYS A 85 -25.29 -36.64 -20.26
N PHE A 86 -24.08 -36.13 -20.49
CA PHE A 86 -22.84 -36.65 -19.91
C PHE A 86 -22.22 -35.76 -18.83
N ILE A 87 -22.74 -34.55 -18.59
CA ILE A 87 -22.16 -33.60 -17.62
C ILE A 87 -22.37 -34.02 -16.15
N ASN A 88 -23.39 -34.84 -15.86
CA ASN A 88 -23.75 -35.27 -14.50
C ASN A 88 -23.13 -36.61 -14.08
N VAL A 89 -22.29 -37.21 -14.94
CA VAL A 89 -21.56 -38.43 -14.58
C VAL A 89 -20.40 -37.99 -13.68
N GLU A 90 -20.36 -38.47 -12.44
CA GLU A 90 -19.45 -38.06 -11.33
C GLU A 90 -17.95 -38.05 -11.67
N ASP A 91 -17.55 -38.60 -12.82
CA ASP A 91 -16.22 -38.50 -13.35
C ASP A 91 -15.97 -37.09 -13.90
N ASN A 92 -15.26 -36.27 -13.12
CA ASN A 92 -14.64 -34.96 -13.43
C ASN A 92 -13.89 -34.92 -14.78
N LEU A 93 -14.61 -35.09 -15.88
CA LEU A 93 -14.21 -34.82 -17.24
C LEU A 93 -15.00 -33.55 -17.60
N ILE A 94 -14.37 -32.64 -18.33
CA ILE A 94 -14.98 -31.51 -19.06
C ILE A 94 -14.73 -30.15 -18.43
N THR A 95 -13.55 -29.63 -18.72
CA THR A 95 -13.27 -28.21 -18.69
C THR A 95 -13.66 -27.62 -20.07
N ASN A 96 -14.67 -26.76 -20.11
CA ASN A 96 -14.99 -25.86 -21.25
C ASN A 96 -15.68 -26.42 -22.53
N PHE A 97 -16.85 -27.05 -22.42
CA PHE A 97 -17.69 -27.34 -23.61
C PHE A 97 -17.99 -26.09 -24.46
N LYS A 98 -18.11 -24.90 -23.85
CA LYS A 98 -18.45 -23.65 -24.55
C LYS A 98 -17.47 -23.29 -25.68
N GLU A 99 -16.20 -23.66 -25.55
CA GLU A 99 -15.16 -23.31 -26.52
C GLU A 99 -14.92 -24.44 -27.52
N ASP A 100 -14.91 -25.68 -27.04
CA ASP A 100 -14.51 -26.83 -27.85
C ASP A 100 -15.65 -27.67 -28.41
N LEU A 101 -16.87 -27.52 -27.89
CA LEU A 101 -18.07 -28.28 -28.28
C LEU A 101 -17.89 -29.81 -28.19
N LEU A 102 -16.82 -30.25 -27.51
CA LEU A 102 -16.47 -31.64 -27.30
C LEU A 102 -15.97 -31.81 -25.87
N PRO A 103 -16.62 -32.67 -25.07
CA PRO A 103 -16.19 -32.99 -23.73
C PRO A 103 -14.87 -33.78 -23.73
N HIS A 104 -13.82 -33.22 -23.15
CA HIS A 104 -12.51 -33.87 -23.10
C HIS A 104 -11.68 -33.44 -21.87
N LYS A 105 -10.67 -34.24 -21.54
CA LYS A 105 -9.52 -33.88 -20.69
C LYS A 105 -8.33 -33.54 -21.57
N LYS A 106 -7.71 -32.39 -21.34
CA LYS A 106 -6.43 -32.05 -21.94
C LYS A 106 -5.32 -32.49 -20.98
N ILE A 107 -4.39 -33.29 -21.47
CA ILE A 107 -3.22 -33.77 -20.73
C ILE A 107 -1.99 -33.13 -21.35
N ILE A 108 -1.13 -32.54 -20.52
CA ILE A 108 0.12 -31.90 -20.93
C ILE A 108 1.26 -32.64 -20.25
N GLY A 109 2.01 -33.40 -21.06
CA GLY A 109 2.97 -34.36 -20.54
C GLY A 109 2.26 -35.53 -19.85
N GLN A 110 2.46 -35.63 -18.54
CA GLN A 110 1.83 -36.63 -17.67
C GLN A 110 0.73 -36.06 -16.77
N TYR A 111 0.49 -34.75 -16.82
CA TYR A 111 -0.42 -34.07 -15.89
C TYR A 111 -1.68 -33.57 -16.61
N GLU A 112 -2.82 -33.62 -15.92
CA GLU A 112 -4.05 -33.00 -16.38
C GLU A 112 -3.90 -31.48 -16.42
N TYR A 113 -4.38 -30.87 -17.51
CA TYR A 113 -4.40 -29.42 -17.69
C TYR A 113 -5.64 -28.85 -17.03
N HIS A 114 -5.40 -27.92 -16.09
CA HIS A 114 -6.44 -27.16 -15.45
C HIS A 114 -6.28 -25.69 -15.85
N PRO A 115 -7.22 -25.12 -16.64
CA PRO A 115 -7.16 -23.72 -17.01
C PRO A 115 -7.24 -22.85 -15.76
N LEU A 116 -6.32 -21.90 -15.63
CA LEU A 116 -6.29 -20.99 -14.48
C LEU A 116 -7.44 -19.98 -14.61
N LYS A 117 -8.39 -20.04 -13.67
CA LYS A 117 -9.52 -19.11 -13.59
C LYS A 117 -9.05 -17.70 -13.23
N GLU A 118 -9.54 -16.70 -13.94
CA GLU A 118 -9.22 -15.30 -13.65
C GLU A 118 -9.77 -14.90 -12.28
N THR A 119 -8.87 -14.75 -11.32
CA THR A 119 -9.17 -14.28 -9.96
C THR A 119 -8.23 -13.15 -9.56
N GLU A 120 -8.58 -12.47 -8.48
CA GLU A 120 -7.75 -11.46 -7.83
C GLU A 120 -6.38 -12.03 -7.42
N ASP A 121 -6.34 -13.24 -6.86
CA ASP A 121 -5.11 -13.90 -6.44
C ASP A 121 -4.26 -14.36 -7.64
N LEU A 122 -4.90 -14.85 -8.71
CA LEU A 122 -4.18 -15.19 -9.93
C LEU A 122 -3.54 -13.95 -10.58
N ALA A 123 -4.22 -12.79 -10.55
CA ALA A 123 -3.65 -11.55 -11.06
C ALA A 123 -2.39 -11.15 -10.29
N GLU A 124 -2.40 -11.29 -8.96
CA GLU A 124 -1.22 -11.08 -8.12
C GLU A 124 -0.10 -12.06 -8.45
N PHE A 125 -0.40 -13.37 -8.46
CA PHE A 125 0.58 -14.42 -8.74
C PHE A 125 1.25 -14.24 -10.12
N ILE A 126 0.47 -13.95 -11.16
CA ILE A 126 1.01 -13.72 -12.51
C ILE A 126 1.92 -12.48 -12.55
N CYS A 127 1.60 -11.45 -11.76
CA CYS A 127 2.46 -10.28 -11.62
C CYS A 127 3.73 -10.57 -10.80
N ILE A 128 3.67 -11.43 -9.78
CA ILE A 128 4.87 -11.97 -9.11
C ILE A 128 5.74 -12.72 -10.12
N MET A 129 5.13 -13.52 -10.99
CA MET A 129 5.86 -14.22 -12.05
C MET A 129 6.55 -13.27 -13.03
N CYS A 130 5.98 -12.09 -13.28
CA CYS A 130 6.62 -11.06 -14.10
C CYS A 130 7.90 -10.52 -13.45
N GLY A 131 7.92 -10.34 -12.12
CA GLY A 131 9.08 -9.85 -11.36
C GLY A 131 10.10 -10.94 -11.04
N ASP A 132 9.79 -11.86 -10.13
CA ASP A 132 10.71 -12.86 -9.59
C ASP A 132 10.58 -14.25 -10.23
N GLY A 133 9.54 -14.47 -11.05
CA GLY A 133 9.31 -15.76 -11.68
C GLY A 133 10.16 -16.06 -12.90
N HIS A 134 10.33 -17.34 -13.19
CA HIS A 134 11.01 -17.88 -14.35
C HIS A 134 10.24 -19.09 -14.89
N LEU A 135 10.07 -19.13 -16.21
CA LEU A 135 9.53 -20.28 -16.94
C LEU A 135 10.67 -20.86 -17.76
N SER A 136 11.04 -22.12 -17.49
CA SER A 136 12.15 -22.75 -18.19
C SER A 136 11.85 -22.94 -19.67
N GLU A 137 12.91 -22.84 -20.49
CA GLU A 137 12.86 -23.01 -21.94
C GLU A 137 12.53 -24.44 -22.40
N ASP A 138 12.61 -25.43 -21.51
CA ASP A 138 12.26 -26.83 -21.79
C ASP A 138 10.76 -27.14 -21.51
N GLY A 139 10.00 -26.17 -20.99
CA GLY A 139 8.58 -26.36 -20.68
C GLY A 139 8.28 -27.13 -19.40
N GLN A 140 9.28 -27.43 -18.57
CA GLN A 140 9.13 -28.38 -17.46
C GLN A 140 8.99 -27.72 -16.10
N THR A 141 9.61 -26.55 -15.90
CA THR A 141 9.78 -25.97 -14.57
C THR A 141 9.29 -24.53 -14.50
N VAL A 142 8.51 -24.27 -13.45
CA VAL A 142 8.17 -22.93 -12.99
C VAL A 142 9.03 -22.67 -11.77
N MET A 143 9.79 -21.58 -11.77
CA MET A 143 10.61 -21.20 -10.64
C MET A 143 10.28 -19.78 -10.22
N PHE A 144 10.47 -19.47 -8.95
CA PHE A 144 10.49 -18.10 -8.46
C PHE A 144 11.43 -18.03 -7.25
N SER A 145 12.11 -16.90 -7.14
CA SER A 145 13.13 -16.67 -6.12
C SER A 145 12.59 -15.74 -5.06
N LEU A 146 12.70 -16.12 -3.78
CA LEU A 146 12.24 -15.33 -2.63
C LEU A 146 13.39 -15.13 -1.65
N ASN A 147 13.31 -14.11 -0.79
CA ASN A 147 14.29 -13.91 0.29
C ASN A 147 13.69 -14.34 1.64
N PRO A 148 13.85 -15.62 2.06
CA PRO A 148 13.25 -16.13 3.29
C PRO A 148 13.87 -15.50 4.54
N VAL A 149 15.04 -14.87 4.44
CA VAL A 149 15.75 -14.29 5.58
C VAL A 149 15.21 -12.90 5.88
N ASP A 150 15.14 -12.03 4.88
CA ASP A 150 14.73 -10.63 5.08
C ASP A 150 13.22 -10.39 4.91
N GLU A 151 12.52 -11.31 4.24
CA GLU A 151 11.11 -11.21 3.83
C GLU A 151 10.33 -12.48 4.19
N VAL A 152 10.42 -12.87 5.47
CA VAL A 152 9.83 -14.11 6.01
C VAL A 152 8.31 -14.16 5.80
N TRP A 153 7.61 -13.03 6.01
CA TRP A 153 6.15 -12.99 5.91
C TRP A 153 5.71 -13.07 4.47
N TYR A 154 6.35 -12.29 3.59
CA TYR A 154 6.11 -12.35 2.16
C TYR A 154 6.37 -13.75 1.59
N THR A 155 7.44 -14.43 2.05
CA THR A 155 7.76 -15.79 1.64
C THR A 155 6.63 -16.76 1.99
N LYS A 156 6.17 -16.75 3.25
CA LYS A 156 5.08 -17.61 3.72
C LYS A 156 3.76 -17.32 3.00
N TYR A 157 3.43 -16.04 2.84
CA TYR A 157 2.24 -15.57 2.12
C TYR A 157 2.24 -16.08 0.67
N THR A 158 3.36 -15.92 -0.03
CA THR A 158 3.50 -16.31 -1.43
C THR A 158 3.38 -17.82 -1.62
N ILE A 159 4.02 -18.63 -0.76
CA ILE A 159 3.88 -20.09 -0.80
C ILE A 159 2.42 -20.51 -0.62
N SER A 160 1.73 -19.99 0.40
CA SER A 160 0.32 -20.32 0.66
C SER A 160 -0.55 -19.96 -0.54
N MET A 161 -0.42 -18.73 -1.05
CA MET A 161 -1.21 -18.25 -2.18
C MET A 161 -1.00 -19.11 -3.43
N ILE A 162 0.23 -19.53 -3.71
CA ILE A 162 0.55 -20.35 -4.89
C ILE A 162 -0.02 -21.76 -4.75
N CYS A 163 0.09 -22.36 -3.56
CA CYS A 163 -0.56 -23.63 -3.24
C CYS A 163 -2.08 -23.56 -3.49
N ASP A 164 -2.73 -22.51 -2.99
CA ASP A 164 -4.17 -22.32 -3.13
C ASP A 164 -4.60 -22.12 -4.60
N ILE A 165 -3.88 -21.27 -5.35
CA ILE A 165 -4.21 -20.99 -6.77
C ILE A 165 -4.02 -22.23 -7.64
N LEU A 166 -2.98 -23.01 -7.38
CA LEU A 166 -2.59 -24.14 -8.23
C LEU A 166 -3.12 -25.49 -7.74
N GLY A 167 -3.82 -25.52 -6.59
CA GLY A 167 -4.30 -26.76 -5.97
C GLY A 167 -3.16 -27.69 -5.59
N LEU A 168 -2.07 -27.13 -5.07
CA LEU A 168 -0.88 -27.85 -4.63
C LEU A 168 -0.79 -27.86 -3.10
N THR A 169 -0.07 -28.83 -2.55
CA THR A 169 0.37 -28.78 -1.16
C THR A 169 1.85 -28.36 -1.08
N PRO A 170 2.36 -27.92 0.09
CA PRO A 170 3.78 -27.60 0.23
C PRO A 170 4.73 -28.76 -0.15
N GLU A 171 4.29 -30.01 -0.02
CA GLU A 171 5.05 -31.21 -0.40
C GLU A 171 5.20 -31.36 -1.92
N ASP A 172 4.33 -30.72 -2.70
CA ASP A 172 4.45 -30.67 -4.16
C ASP A 172 5.51 -29.68 -4.66
N LEU A 173 6.06 -28.86 -3.75
CA LEU A 173 7.04 -27.84 -4.04
C LEU A 173 8.46 -28.34 -3.74
N TYR A 174 9.39 -28.06 -4.64
CA TYR A 174 10.82 -28.29 -4.39
C TYR A 174 11.45 -26.98 -3.92
N PHE A 175 12.11 -27.04 -2.76
CA PHE A 175 12.81 -25.91 -2.16
C PHE A 175 14.31 -26.05 -2.41
N HIS A 176 14.93 -25.04 -3.00
CA HIS A 176 16.38 -24.98 -3.21
C HIS A 176 16.93 -23.70 -2.61
N GLU A 177 17.70 -23.84 -1.53
CA GLU A 177 18.39 -22.72 -0.88
C GLU A 177 19.69 -22.41 -1.60
N ILE A 178 19.90 -21.14 -1.93
CA ILE A 178 21.14 -20.62 -2.50
C ILE A 178 21.93 -19.96 -1.37
N GLU A 179 22.87 -20.71 -0.79
CA GLU A 179 23.60 -20.37 0.44
C GLU A 179 24.23 -18.96 0.40
N ASP A 180 24.77 -18.54 -0.74
CA ASP A 180 25.49 -17.26 -0.87
C ASP A 180 24.58 -16.03 -1.08
N GLN A 181 23.26 -16.23 -1.24
CA GLN A 181 22.36 -15.17 -1.71
C GLN A 181 21.16 -14.91 -0.80
N ASN A 182 21.04 -15.58 0.35
CA ASN A 182 19.83 -15.56 1.19
C ASN A 182 18.56 -15.75 0.34
N THR A 183 18.64 -16.62 -0.67
CA THR A 183 17.59 -16.78 -1.68
C THR A 183 17.06 -18.21 -1.60
N LEU A 184 15.74 -18.33 -1.55
CA LEU A 184 15.01 -19.58 -1.67
C LEU A 184 14.39 -19.63 -3.05
N GLN A 185 14.80 -20.61 -3.85
CA GLN A 185 14.11 -20.95 -5.08
C GLN A 185 13.03 -21.97 -4.79
N ILE A 186 11.81 -21.65 -5.21
CA ILE A 186 10.69 -22.58 -5.20
C ILE A 186 10.50 -23.08 -6.63
N ILE A 187 10.51 -24.39 -6.81
CA ILE A 187 10.50 -25.04 -8.11
C ILE A 187 9.28 -25.96 -8.19
N ILE A 188 8.47 -25.77 -9.23
CA ILE A 188 7.32 -26.61 -9.55
C ILE A 188 7.64 -27.36 -10.85
N ARG A 189 7.67 -28.70 -10.79
CA ARG A 189 8.01 -29.59 -11.92
C ARG A 189 6.76 -30.23 -12.54
N ARG A 190 5.83 -29.40 -12.99
CA ARG A 190 4.58 -29.84 -13.63
C ARG A 190 4.34 -29.12 -14.95
N GLN A 191 4.54 -29.82 -16.07
CA GLN A 191 4.37 -29.26 -17.42
C GLN A 191 2.98 -28.64 -17.65
N ALA A 192 1.92 -29.22 -17.07
CA ALA A 192 0.58 -28.66 -17.15
C ALA A 192 0.46 -27.28 -16.48
N ILE A 193 1.09 -27.09 -15.30
CA ILE A 193 1.11 -25.80 -14.60
C ILE A 193 1.92 -24.78 -15.39
N HIS A 194 3.12 -25.17 -15.85
CA HIS A 194 3.96 -24.33 -16.70
C HIS A 194 3.19 -23.81 -17.90
N TYR A 195 2.56 -24.69 -18.66
CA TYR A 195 1.76 -24.33 -19.82
C TYR A 195 0.57 -23.43 -19.45
N SER A 196 -0.11 -23.71 -18.33
CA SER A 196 -1.26 -22.91 -17.89
C SER A 196 -0.85 -21.48 -17.52
N ILE A 197 0.30 -21.29 -16.86
CA ILE A 197 0.85 -19.97 -16.56
C ILE A 197 1.25 -19.25 -17.84
N LEU A 198 1.92 -19.94 -18.77
CA LEU A 198 2.32 -19.36 -20.05
C LEU A 198 1.11 -18.90 -20.87
N GLU A 199 0.06 -19.72 -20.93
CA GLU A 199 -1.18 -19.38 -21.62
C GLU A 199 -1.90 -18.20 -20.96
N LYS A 200 -2.02 -18.23 -19.64
CA LYS A 200 -2.65 -17.16 -18.87
C LYS A 200 -1.86 -15.84 -18.95
N GLY A 201 -0.55 -15.95 -19.04
CA GLY A 201 0.40 -14.86 -19.11
C GLY A 201 0.50 -14.19 -20.47
N LYS A 202 -0.30 -14.57 -21.46
CA LYS A 202 -0.30 -13.93 -22.78
C LYS A 202 -0.78 -12.47 -22.73
N ARG A 203 -0.27 -11.70 -23.68
CA ARG A 203 -0.60 -10.29 -23.92
C ARG A 203 -0.80 -10.09 -25.41
N GLU A 204 -1.92 -9.49 -25.78
CA GLU A 204 -2.36 -9.29 -27.16
C GLU A 204 -2.57 -7.80 -27.48
N ARG A 205 -2.92 -6.97 -26.48
CA ARG A 205 -3.37 -5.56 -26.68
C ARG A 205 -2.43 -4.62 -27.45
N ASP A 206 -1.15 -4.96 -27.59
CA ASP A 206 -0.15 -4.13 -28.27
C ASP A 206 0.96 -4.94 -28.97
N ASN A 207 0.67 -6.20 -29.34
CA ASN A 207 1.63 -7.12 -29.98
C ASN A 207 2.96 -7.28 -29.20
N LYS A 208 2.93 -7.05 -27.87
CA LYS A 208 4.08 -7.27 -27.00
C LYS A 208 3.96 -8.57 -26.24
N ASN A 209 5.11 -9.05 -25.78
CA ASN A 209 5.20 -10.23 -24.94
C ASN A 209 4.57 -9.97 -23.57
N GLY A 210 3.75 -10.92 -23.10
CA GLY A 210 3.41 -11.08 -21.70
C GLY A 210 4.47 -11.94 -21.00
N LEU A 211 4.07 -12.89 -20.17
CA LEU A 211 4.99 -13.93 -19.71
C LEU A 211 5.46 -14.78 -20.89
N VAL A 212 6.76 -15.01 -20.96
CA VAL A 212 7.42 -15.85 -21.99
C VAL A 212 8.48 -16.71 -21.33
N LEU A 213 9.01 -17.66 -22.10
CA LEU A 213 10.09 -18.53 -21.66
C LEU A 213 11.44 -17.80 -21.74
N GLY A 214 12.37 -18.18 -20.85
CA GLY A 214 13.74 -17.68 -20.86
C GLY A 214 13.90 -16.26 -20.33
N ASP A 215 14.76 -15.46 -20.97
CA ASP A 215 15.17 -14.14 -20.48
C ASP A 215 14.08 -13.08 -20.65
N LYS A 216 13.47 -12.67 -19.53
CA LYS A 216 12.39 -11.67 -19.47
C LYS A 216 12.84 -10.25 -19.86
N ILE A 217 14.09 -9.90 -19.57
CA ILE A 217 14.64 -8.57 -19.86
C ILE A 217 14.86 -8.46 -21.37
N LYS A 218 15.48 -9.48 -21.99
CA LYS A 218 15.64 -9.54 -23.45
C LYS A 218 14.30 -9.45 -24.18
N ASN A 219 13.29 -10.13 -23.67
CA ASN A 219 11.96 -10.18 -24.27
C ASN A 219 11.05 -8.99 -23.95
N GLN A 220 11.50 -8.06 -23.08
CA GLN A 220 10.77 -6.85 -22.67
C GLN A 220 9.30 -7.14 -22.31
N ILE A 221 9.10 -8.14 -21.45
CA ILE A 221 7.77 -8.64 -21.05
C ILE A 221 6.92 -7.52 -20.43
N GLY A 222 5.62 -7.70 -20.40
CA GLY A 222 4.71 -6.82 -19.69
C GLY A 222 3.58 -7.55 -19.00
N VAL A 223 2.69 -6.78 -18.37
CA VAL A 223 1.57 -7.30 -17.60
C VAL A 223 0.49 -7.85 -18.55
N PRO A 224 0.02 -9.10 -18.36
CA PRO A 224 -0.99 -9.75 -19.21
C PRO A 224 -2.32 -9.01 -19.27
N ASP A 225 -3.06 -9.20 -20.37
CA ASP A 225 -4.28 -8.41 -20.64
C ASP A 225 -5.40 -8.64 -19.64
N PHE A 226 -5.52 -9.86 -19.13
CA PHE A 226 -6.59 -10.15 -18.19
C PHE A 226 -6.48 -9.32 -16.90
N VAL A 227 -5.26 -8.94 -16.48
CA VAL A 227 -5.04 -8.11 -15.29
C VAL A 227 -5.70 -6.73 -15.45
N PHE A 228 -5.85 -6.23 -16.67
CA PHE A 228 -6.48 -4.93 -16.97
C PHE A 228 -8.01 -5.01 -17.10
N LYS A 229 -8.62 -6.21 -17.08
CA LYS A 229 -10.07 -6.37 -17.29
C LYS A 229 -10.92 -5.66 -16.23
N ASN A 230 -10.41 -5.52 -15.00
CA ASN A 230 -11.12 -4.79 -13.96
C ASN A 230 -10.16 -4.21 -12.92
N LYS A 231 -10.67 -3.25 -12.15
CA LYS A 231 -9.90 -2.50 -11.14
C LYS A 231 -9.34 -3.37 -10.02
N ARG A 232 -10.04 -4.44 -9.60
CA ARG A 232 -9.57 -5.31 -8.51
C ARG A 232 -8.35 -6.13 -8.95
N PHE A 233 -8.37 -6.63 -10.17
CA PHE A 233 -7.21 -7.32 -10.76
C PHE A 233 -6.02 -6.38 -10.90
N ILE A 234 -6.24 -5.12 -11.30
CA ILE A 234 -5.17 -4.11 -11.35
C ILE A 234 -4.55 -3.89 -9.97
N ILE A 235 -5.37 -3.76 -8.92
CA ILE A 235 -4.88 -3.54 -7.55
C ILE A 235 -4.02 -4.72 -7.08
N ARG A 236 -4.47 -5.96 -7.30
CA ARG A 236 -3.73 -7.17 -6.92
C ARG A 236 -2.50 -7.40 -7.79
N GLY A 237 -2.57 -7.08 -9.08
CA GLY A 237 -1.40 -7.07 -9.97
C GLY A 237 -0.34 -6.05 -9.55
N LEU A 238 -0.74 -4.84 -9.15
CA LEU A 238 0.16 -3.83 -8.58
C LEU A 238 0.82 -4.33 -7.29
N LYS A 239 0.07 -5.07 -6.45
CA LYS A 239 0.62 -5.69 -5.24
C LYS A 239 1.72 -6.68 -5.61
N GLY A 240 1.44 -7.61 -6.51
CA GLY A 240 2.41 -8.61 -6.98
C GLY A 240 3.68 -8.00 -7.57
N LEU A 241 3.55 -7.02 -8.47
CA LEU A 241 4.72 -6.32 -9.04
C LEU A 241 5.53 -5.55 -7.98
N TYR A 242 4.85 -4.91 -7.04
CA TYR A 242 5.53 -4.09 -6.04
C TYR A 242 6.21 -4.97 -4.98
N ASP A 243 5.61 -6.09 -4.59
CA ASP A 243 6.23 -7.01 -3.64
C ASP A 243 7.45 -7.74 -4.23
N THR A 244 7.61 -7.83 -5.55
CA THR A 244 8.87 -8.31 -6.17
C THR A 244 9.90 -7.18 -6.33
N ASP A 245 9.64 -6.21 -7.21
CA ASP A 245 10.62 -5.21 -7.66
C ASP A 245 10.39 -3.81 -7.05
N GLY A 246 9.41 -3.69 -6.16
CA GLY A 246 9.13 -2.45 -5.46
C GLY A 246 10.08 -2.18 -4.30
N GLY A 247 10.34 -0.90 -4.04
CA GLY A 247 11.15 -0.42 -2.95
C GLY A 247 10.46 0.70 -2.17
N ILE A 248 10.76 0.75 -0.87
CA ILE A 248 10.32 1.83 0.02
C ILE A 248 11.56 2.57 0.49
N THR A 249 11.66 3.85 0.14
CA THR A 249 12.76 4.73 0.53
C THR A 249 12.27 5.97 1.27
N VAL A 250 13.17 6.60 2.00
CA VAL A 250 12.91 7.87 2.69
C VAL A 250 13.80 8.93 2.04
N ASN A 251 13.18 9.88 1.32
CA ASN A 251 13.91 10.90 0.57
C ASN A 251 14.56 11.96 1.49
N LEU A 252 15.30 12.92 0.92
CA LEU A 252 15.94 14.01 1.69
C LEU A 252 14.90 14.91 2.40
N GLY A 253 13.74 15.10 1.79
CA GLY A 253 12.59 15.80 2.37
C GLY A 253 11.85 15.00 3.45
N LYS A 254 12.40 13.88 3.92
CA LYS A 254 11.86 13.01 4.98
C LYS A 254 10.50 12.38 4.63
N ARG A 255 10.18 12.33 3.34
CA ARG A 255 8.96 11.70 2.84
C ARG A 255 9.24 10.28 2.39
N ILE A 256 8.25 9.41 2.59
CA ILE A 256 8.25 8.09 2.00
C ILE A 256 8.07 8.24 0.49
N VAL A 257 8.93 7.58 -0.26
CA VAL A 257 8.82 7.44 -1.71
C VAL A 257 8.76 5.95 -2.02
N LEU A 258 7.76 5.56 -2.79
CA LEU A 258 7.65 4.21 -3.32
C LEU A 258 8.28 4.22 -4.72
N ASN A 259 9.23 3.33 -4.98
CA ASN A 259 9.79 3.12 -6.31
C ASN A 259 9.48 1.70 -6.79
N PHE A 260 9.38 1.52 -8.10
CA PHE A 260 9.34 0.24 -8.77
C PHE A 260 10.43 0.27 -9.85
N GLU A 261 11.42 -0.60 -9.75
CA GLU A 261 12.61 -0.60 -10.61
C GLU A 261 12.67 -1.89 -11.41
N ASN A 262 12.66 -1.82 -12.74
CA ASN A 262 12.67 -3.02 -13.58
C ASN A 262 13.30 -2.75 -14.96
N TYR A 263 14.09 -3.69 -15.47
CA TYR A 263 14.77 -3.53 -16.76
C TYR A 263 13.86 -3.76 -17.99
N SER A 264 12.66 -4.31 -17.79
CA SER A 264 11.62 -4.30 -18.83
C SER A 264 10.92 -2.94 -18.86
N LYS A 265 11.17 -2.17 -19.91
CA LYS A 265 10.50 -0.88 -20.17
C LYS A 265 8.99 -1.05 -20.32
N THR A 266 8.54 -2.20 -20.81
CA THR A 266 7.12 -2.52 -20.94
C THR A 266 6.47 -2.69 -19.55
N LEU A 267 7.10 -3.43 -18.61
CA LEU A 267 6.60 -3.53 -17.24
C LEU A 267 6.57 -2.18 -16.52
N LEU A 268 7.60 -1.35 -16.68
CA LEU A 268 7.61 0.01 -16.10
C LEU A 268 6.42 0.85 -16.59
N LYS A 269 6.14 0.79 -17.91
CA LYS A 269 5.00 1.50 -18.49
C LYS A 269 3.68 0.95 -17.95
N ASP A 270 3.51 -0.37 -17.91
CA ASP A 270 2.29 -0.98 -17.39
C ASP A 270 2.06 -0.64 -15.92
N PHE A 271 3.10 -0.70 -15.07
CA PHE A 271 3.00 -0.34 -13.65
C PHE A 271 2.52 1.11 -13.48
N HIS A 272 3.08 2.03 -14.25
CA HIS A 272 2.67 3.44 -14.28
C HIS A 272 1.23 3.63 -14.77
N ASP A 273 0.84 2.94 -15.83
CA ASP A 273 -0.52 3.01 -16.38
C ASP A 273 -1.55 2.41 -15.41
N MET A 274 -1.21 1.30 -14.74
CA MET A 274 -2.00 0.70 -13.66
C MET A 274 -2.19 1.66 -12.48
N CYS A 275 -1.14 2.38 -12.06
CA CYS A 275 -1.24 3.42 -11.03
C CYS A 275 -2.22 4.53 -11.44
N LYS A 276 -2.11 5.03 -12.68
CA LYS A 276 -3.02 6.05 -13.22
C LYS A 276 -4.47 5.57 -13.24
N LEU A 277 -4.73 4.33 -13.67
CA LEU A 277 -6.08 3.75 -13.72
C LEU A 277 -6.77 3.68 -12.36
N ILE A 278 -6.00 3.59 -11.27
CA ILE A 278 -6.54 3.65 -9.89
C ILE A 278 -6.42 5.03 -9.24
N GLY A 279 -6.03 6.05 -10.01
CA GLY A 279 -5.90 7.45 -9.61
C GLY A 279 -4.77 7.68 -8.61
N ILE A 280 -3.62 7.05 -8.83
CA ILE A 280 -2.37 7.26 -8.10
C ILE A 280 -1.41 7.97 -9.03
N ASN A 281 -0.90 9.12 -8.60
CA ASN A 281 0.06 9.88 -9.39
C ASN A 281 1.46 9.26 -9.24
N SER A 282 1.98 8.77 -10.36
CA SER A 282 3.33 8.23 -10.49
C SER A 282 4.14 9.00 -11.54
N THR A 283 5.46 8.95 -11.43
CA THR A 283 6.40 9.49 -12.41
C THR A 283 7.21 8.35 -13.01
N LEU A 284 7.09 8.15 -14.32
CA LEU A 284 7.84 7.15 -15.09
C LEU A 284 9.14 7.75 -15.61
N SER A 285 10.26 7.08 -15.38
CA SER A 285 11.56 7.40 -15.99
C SER A 285 12.16 6.14 -16.61
N LEU A 286 12.13 6.07 -17.94
CA LEU A 286 12.67 4.94 -18.71
C LEU A 286 14.20 4.93 -18.76
N GLU A 287 14.85 6.08 -18.58
CA GLU A 287 16.32 6.20 -18.57
C GLU A 287 16.91 5.60 -17.30
N SER A 288 16.27 5.86 -16.15
CA SER A 288 16.67 5.30 -14.86
C SER A 288 15.92 4.02 -14.51
N PHE A 289 15.19 3.43 -15.46
CA PHE A 289 14.45 2.18 -15.31
C PHE A 289 13.54 2.10 -14.06
N GLN A 290 12.81 3.18 -13.77
CA GLN A 290 12.02 3.28 -12.54
C GLN A 290 10.68 4.01 -12.71
N VAL A 291 9.72 3.65 -11.87
CA VAL A 291 8.50 4.41 -11.60
C VAL A 291 8.52 4.86 -10.14
N ASN A 292 8.26 6.15 -9.89
CA ASN A 292 8.24 6.73 -8.55
C ASN A 292 6.84 7.23 -8.18
N ILE A 293 6.41 6.94 -6.95
CA ILE A 293 5.23 7.52 -6.30
C ILE A 293 5.74 8.34 -5.12
N SER A 294 5.77 9.66 -5.28
CA SER A 294 6.40 10.59 -4.32
C SER A 294 5.43 11.58 -3.68
N GLU A 295 4.23 11.75 -4.25
CA GLU A 295 3.18 12.60 -3.68
C GLU A 295 2.53 11.89 -2.48
N SER A 296 2.51 12.54 -1.30
CA SER A 296 2.03 11.93 -0.05
C SER A 296 0.60 11.39 -0.13
N LYS A 297 -0.31 12.07 -0.84
CA LYS A 297 -1.68 11.56 -1.10
C LYS A 297 -1.66 10.26 -1.90
N SER A 298 -0.85 10.19 -2.96
CA SER A 298 -0.71 9.02 -3.81
C SER A 298 0.00 7.87 -3.10
N VAL A 299 1.05 8.13 -2.30
CA VAL A 299 1.72 7.12 -1.46
C VAL A 299 0.75 6.51 -0.45
N ARG A 300 -0.01 7.34 0.28
CA ARG A 300 -1.05 6.86 1.21
C ARG A 300 -2.10 6.02 0.51
N LYS A 301 -2.57 6.50 -0.63
CA LYS A 301 -3.58 5.81 -1.43
C LYS A 301 -3.05 4.47 -1.94
N PHE A 302 -1.79 4.39 -2.38
CA PHE A 302 -1.14 3.15 -2.79
C PHE A 302 -1.07 2.16 -1.62
N ILE A 303 -0.48 2.55 -0.49
CA ILE A 303 -0.34 1.67 0.68
C ILE A 303 -1.71 1.15 1.14
N ARG A 304 -2.74 2.00 1.17
CA ARG A 304 -4.08 1.61 1.59
C ARG A 304 -4.80 0.69 0.60
N LEU A 305 -4.72 0.99 -0.70
CA LEU A 305 -5.45 0.24 -1.72
C LEU A 305 -4.73 -1.05 -2.13
N VAL A 306 -3.43 -0.95 -2.37
CA VAL A 306 -2.59 -2.07 -2.85
C VAL A 306 -2.17 -2.96 -1.70
N ASN A 307 -1.93 -2.39 -0.50
CA ASN A 307 -1.54 -3.13 0.70
C ASN A 307 -0.39 -4.14 0.46
N PRO A 308 0.79 -3.67 0.02
CA PRO A 308 1.93 -4.54 -0.29
C PRO A 308 2.45 -5.26 0.96
N GLU A 309 2.79 -6.54 0.86
CA GLU A 309 3.36 -7.30 1.98
C GLU A 309 4.70 -6.72 2.46
N LYS A 310 5.47 -6.08 1.58
CA LYS A 310 6.71 -5.40 1.97
C LYS A 310 6.52 -4.37 3.08
N ILE A 311 5.37 -3.69 3.17
CA ILE A 311 5.11 -2.76 4.28
C ILE A 311 4.70 -3.48 5.55
N ASN A 312 4.23 -4.72 5.46
CA ASN A 312 3.83 -5.54 6.60
C ASN A 312 5.00 -6.21 7.30
N GLU A 313 6.15 -6.32 6.62
CA GLU A 313 7.38 -6.82 7.21
C GLU A 313 7.83 -5.98 8.43
N PRO A 314 7.89 -6.58 9.64
CA PRO A 314 8.19 -5.83 10.87
C PRO A 314 9.53 -5.09 10.83
N TYR A 315 10.57 -5.75 10.31
CA TYR A 315 11.90 -5.15 10.20
C TYR A 315 11.96 -4.08 9.12
N ARG A 316 11.14 -4.17 8.07
CA ARG A 316 11.01 -3.10 7.07
C ARG A 316 10.41 -1.85 7.71
N ARG A 317 9.38 -2.00 8.53
CA ARG A 317 8.80 -0.87 9.30
C ARG A 317 9.82 -0.24 10.23
N ILE A 318 10.59 -1.06 10.98
CA ILE A 318 11.70 -0.58 11.82
C ILE A 318 12.71 0.20 10.98
N TRP A 319 13.14 -0.35 9.85
CA TRP A 319 14.09 0.30 8.95
C TRP A 319 13.59 1.66 8.46
N ILE A 320 12.33 1.75 8.03
CA ILE A 320 11.73 3.00 7.56
C ILE A 320 11.65 4.01 8.72
N GLY A 321 11.12 3.62 9.87
CA GLY A 321 11.01 4.48 11.06
C GLY A 321 12.38 4.99 11.54
N ALA A 322 13.37 4.10 11.58
CA ALA A 322 14.75 4.44 11.91
C ALA A 322 15.37 5.44 10.92
N ASN A 323 15.15 5.26 9.61
CA ASN A 323 15.63 6.23 8.61
C ASN A 323 14.93 7.59 8.73
N ILE A 324 13.62 7.62 9.03
CA ILE A 324 12.89 8.87 9.32
C ILE A 324 13.52 9.57 10.52
N LEU A 325 13.76 8.85 11.63
CA LEU A 325 14.37 9.42 12.82
C LEU A 325 15.78 9.91 12.58
N LYS A 326 16.65 9.11 11.94
CA LYS A 326 18.00 9.52 11.59
C LYS A 326 18.01 10.84 10.83
N LYS A 327 17.09 11.02 9.87
CA LYS A 327 17.00 12.27 9.10
C LYS A 327 16.42 13.45 9.88
N ASN A 328 15.69 13.19 10.97
CA ASN A 328 15.16 14.19 11.88
C ASN A 328 16.03 14.40 13.13
N ALA A 329 17.12 13.64 13.28
CA ALA A 329 17.94 13.66 14.47
C ALA A 329 18.74 14.97 14.59
N PRO A 330 19.04 15.40 15.83
CA PRO A 330 20.01 16.47 16.07
C PRO A 330 21.31 16.21 15.31
N LEU A 331 21.99 17.28 14.86
CA LEU A 331 23.17 17.18 14.01
C LEU A 331 24.25 16.27 14.62
N GLN A 332 24.45 16.35 15.95
CA GLN A 332 25.40 15.51 16.68
C GLN A 332 25.02 14.02 16.63
N VAL A 333 23.76 13.69 16.91
CA VAL A 333 23.23 12.32 16.85
C VAL A 333 23.38 11.76 15.43
N ASN A 334 23.01 12.53 14.42
CA ASN A 334 23.12 12.10 13.02
C ASN A 334 24.60 11.87 12.60
N LYS A 335 25.52 12.77 12.99
CA LYS A 335 26.96 12.59 12.75
C LYS A 335 27.48 11.29 13.39
N ASN A 336 27.06 10.97 14.61
CA ASN A 336 27.47 9.74 15.29
C ASN A 336 26.93 8.50 14.58
N ILE A 337 25.62 8.47 14.26
CA ILE A 337 25.03 7.37 13.48
C ILE A 337 25.72 7.20 12.13
N GLN A 338 26.13 8.30 11.48
CA GLN A 338 26.83 8.23 10.21
C GLN A 338 28.24 7.64 10.35
N LYS A 339 28.95 7.93 11.45
CA LYS A 339 30.23 7.29 11.77
C LYS A 339 30.06 5.78 11.97
N GLU A 340 29.04 5.35 12.70
CA GLU A 340 28.71 3.93 12.89
C GLU A 340 28.48 3.22 11.55
N ILE A 341 27.73 3.85 10.63
CA ILE A 341 27.47 3.31 9.29
C ILE A 341 28.77 3.22 8.45
N VAL A 342 29.65 4.22 8.55
CA VAL A 342 30.95 4.21 7.84
C VAL A 342 31.85 3.10 8.38
N SER A 343 31.99 3.02 9.70
CA SER A 343 32.78 1.97 10.37
C SER A 343 32.25 0.58 10.01
N PHE A 344 30.94 0.37 10.04
CA PHE A 344 30.32 -0.87 9.59
C PHE A 344 30.70 -1.22 8.14
N LYS A 345 30.61 -0.25 7.22
CA LYS A 345 30.98 -0.49 5.81
C LYS A 345 32.44 -0.88 5.65
N GLU A 346 33.34 -0.26 6.41
CA GLU A 346 34.77 -0.56 6.39
C GLU A 346 35.05 -1.96 6.93
N ILE A 347 34.54 -2.28 8.13
CA ILE A 347 34.73 -3.57 8.81
C ILE A 347 34.25 -4.73 7.93
N TYR A 348 33.06 -4.60 7.33
CA TYR A 348 32.45 -5.66 6.52
C TYR A 348 32.75 -5.52 5.01
N LYS A 349 33.61 -4.59 4.61
CA LYS A 349 33.98 -4.30 3.21
C LYS A 349 32.74 -4.11 2.30
N LYS A 350 31.69 -3.46 2.80
CA LYS A 350 30.42 -3.23 2.08
C LYS A 350 30.38 -1.83 1.47
N LYS A 351 29.98 -1.73 0.20
CA LYS A 351 29.78 -0.42 -0.48
C LYS A 351 28.57 0.36 0.06
N LYS A 352 27.49 -0.34 0.40
CA LYS A 352 26.19 0.25 0.78
C LYS A 352 25.67 -0.36 2.08
N PHE A 353 25.00 0.47 2.89
CA PHE A 353 24.24 0.05 4.07
C PHE A 353 22.77 -0.02 3.66
N HIS A 354 22.38 -1.17 3.12
CA HIS A 354 21.04 -1.43 2.60
C HIS A 354 20.17 -2.11 3.66
N TYR A 355 18.87 -2.18 3.40
CA TYR A 355 17.93 -2.90 4.25
C TYR A 355 18.31 -4.38 4.33
N SER A 356 18.38 -4.89 5.56
CA SER A 356 18.28 -6.30 5.95
C SER A 356 17.75 -6.32 7.38
N GLN A 357 17.27 -7.45 7.89
CA GLN A 357 16.80 -7.54 9.28
C GLN A 357 17.92 -7.19 10.27
N SER A 358 19.13 -7.66 10.01
CA SER A 358 20.31 -7.36 10.82
C SER A 358 20.63 -5.87 10.81
N ASN A 359 20.64 -5.23 9.63
CA ASN A 359 20.92 -3.81 9.51
C ASN A 359 19.80 -2.94 10.09
N ALA A 360 18.54 -3.36 10.01
CA ALA A 360 17.42 -2.69 10.65
C ALA A 360 17.55 -2.68 12.18
N LYS A 361 17.91 -3.82 12.78
CA LYS A 361 18.20 -3.93 14.22
C LYS A 361 19.39 -3.05 14.62
N LYS A 362 20.49 -3.10 13.87
CA LYS A 362 21.69 -2.27 14.13
C LYS A 362 21.37 -0.78 14.08
N LEU A 363 20.69 -0.33 13.02
CA LEU A 363 20.32 1.07 12.86
C LEU A 363 19.39 1.53 13.99
N LYS A 364 18.40 0.71 14.38
CA LYS A 364 17.54 0.97 15.54
C LYS A 364 18.38 1.17 16.80
N ASN A 365 19.27 0.22 17.10
CA ASN A 365 20.07 0.26 18.33
C ASN A 365 21.01 1.47 18.36
N TRP A 366 21.64 1.84 17.24
CA TRP A 366 22.48 3.04 17.16
C TRP A 366 21.68 4.33 17.38
N ILE A 367 20.46 4.40 16.83
CA ILE A 367 19.56 5.54 17.08
C ILE A 367 19.23 5.62 18.56
N GLU A 368 18.81 4.52 19.18
CA GLU A 368 18.48 4.47 20.61
C GLU A 368 19.66 4.90 21.48
N LEU A 369 20.84 4.34 21.23
CA LEU A 369 22.08 4.66 21.96
C LEU A 369 22.39 6.17 21.88
N HIS A 370 22.45 6.73 20.67
CA HIS A 370 22.89 8.11 20.50
C HIS A 370 21.83 9.13 20.92
N TYR A 371 20.54 8.81 20.81
CA TYR A 371 19.50 9.65 21.40
C TYR A 371 19.56 9.64 22.92
N ASN A 372 19.76 8.48 23.56
CA ASN A 372 19.89 8.41 25.01
C ASN A 372 21.08 9.23 25.52
N HIS A 373 22.26 9.06 24.92
CA HIS A 373 23.44 9.87 25.25
C HIS A 373 23.19 11.37 25.00
N PHE A 374 22.47 11.74 23.93
CA PHE A 374 22.14 13.14 23.68
C PHE A 374 21.23 13.71 24.77
N LEU A 375 20.25 12.92 25.25
CA LEU A 375 19.31 13.31 26.29
C LEU A 375 19.92 13.35 27.69
N GLU A 376 20.92 12.53 27.98
CA GLU A 376 21.70 12.57 29.23
C GLU A 376 22.37 13.93 29.45
N GLY A 377 22.73 14.64 28.37
CA GLY A 377 23.31 15.99 28.43
C GLY A 377 22.32 17.11 28.76
N PHE A 378 21.01 16.84 28.83
CA PHE A 378 20.01 17.83 29.21
C PHE A 378 19.76 17.82 30.72
N SER A 379 19.64 19.01 31.32
CA SER A 379 19.17 19.11 32.71
C SER A 379 17.73 18.57 32.81
N GLU A 380 17.28 18.12 33.99
CA GLU A 380 15.88 17.71 34.20
C GLU A 380 14.89 18.79 33.73
N LYS A 381 15.26 20.06 33.95
CA LYS A 381 14.46 21.22 33.56
C LYS A 381 14.35 21.41 32.05
N ASP A 382 15.37 21.01 31.29
CA ASP A 382 15.35 21.05 29.82
C ASP A 382 14.65 19.82 29.22
N LYS A 383 14.69 18.68 29.91
CA LYS A 383 13.90 17.49 29.58
C LYS A 383 12.41 17.77 29.69
N ASP A 384 12.00 18.54 30.70
CA ASP A 384 10.63 19.05 30.85
C ASP A 384 10.21 20.07 29.78
N LEU A 385 11.16 20.69 29.07
CA LEU A 385 10.89 21.70 28.04
C LEU A 385 10.67 21.09 26.65
N LEU A 386 11.18 19.88 26.40
CA LEU A 386 10.97 19.07 25.18
C LEU A 386 9.58 18.39 25.12
N ASN A 387 8.64 18.88 25.92
CA ASN A 387 7.34 18.33 26.33
C ASN A 387 6.32 18.08 25.19
N CYS A 388 6.61 17.16 24.26
CA CYS A 388 5.53 16.44 23.58
C CYS A 388 5.07 15.33 24.54
N GLN A 389 3.88 15.44 25.13
CA GLN A 389 3.33 14.44 26.08
C GLN A 389 3.41 13.00 25.56
N GLU A 390 3.28 12.78 24.25
CA GLU A 390 3.41 11.45 23.62
C GLU A 390 4.84 10.90 23.58
N LEU A 391 5.84 11.78 23.54
CA LEU A 391 7.25 11.40 23.67
C LEU A 391 7.64 11.26 25.16
N ASN A 392 7.01 12.02 26.04
CA ASN A 392 7.31 12.00 27.47
C ASN A 392 6.86 10.71 28.17
N GLN A 393 5.79 10.05 27.69
CA GLN A 393 5.43 8.70 28.14
C GLN A 393 6.49 7.63 27.76
N TYR A 394 7.39 7.94 26.83
CA TYR A 394 8.52 7.08 26.45
C TYR A 394 9.83 7.50 27.14
N PHE A 395 10.00 8.78 27.49
CA PHE A 395 11.23 9.30 28.09
C PHE A 395 11.27 9.22 29.63
N THR A 396 10.11 9.12 30.29
CA THR A 396 10.00 9.07 31.77
C THR A 396 10.52 7.77 32.38
N GLU A 397 10.74 6.71 31.60
CA GLU A 397 11.40 5.48 32.05
C GLU A 397 12.94 5.49 31.82
N GLY A 398 13.51 6.62 31.39
CA GLY A 398 14.96 6.81 31.30
C GLY A 398 15.63 6.21 30.06
N ARG A 399 14.88 5.67 29.08
CA ARG A 399 15.44 5.17 27.80
C ARG A 399 14.50 5.44 26.62
N PHE A 400 15.02 6.04 25.55
CA PHE A 400 14.38 6.07 24.24
C PHE A 400 14.32 4.66 23.65
N ILE A 401 13.11 4.15 23.44
CA ILE A 401 12.86 2.83 22.84
C ILE A 401 11.97 2.99 21.61
N LEU A 402 12.48 2.53 20.47
CA LEU A 402 11.75 2.40 19.22
C LEU A 402 10.82 1.18 19.25
N ASN A 403 9.63 1.35 19.84
CA ASN A 403 8.59 0.32 19.84
C ASN A 403 7.61 0.44 18.66
N LYS A 404 6.75 -0.58 18.50
CA LYS A 404 5.79 -0.69 17.40
C LYS A 404 4.87 0.54 17.28
N LYS A 405 4.31 1.01 18.39
CA LYS A 405 3.40 2.17 18.41
C LYS A 405 4.10 3.45 17.94
N LEU A 406 5.35 3.69 18.37
CA LEU A 406 6.14 4.83 17.90
C LEU A 406 6.45 4.72 16.40
N ILE A 407 6.78 3.53 15.89
CA ILE A 407 7.01 3.30 14.46
C ILE A 407 5.75 3.57 13.65
N GLU A 408 4.59 3.07 14.10
CA GLU A 408 3.30 3.34 13.46
C GLU A 408 2.97 4.83 13.44
N ASN A 409 3.21 5.54 14.55
CA ASN A 409 3.08 6.98 14.61
C ASN A 409 4.01 7.67 13.61
N LEU A 410 5.30 7.31 13.58
CA LEU A 410 6.26 7.89 12.63
C LEU A 410 5.89 7.65 11.16
N LEU A 411 5.34 6.47 10.85
CA LEU A 411 4.84 6.16 9.51
C LEU A 411 3.63 7.03 9.17
N ASN A 412 2.64 7.11 10.06
CA ASN A 412 1.47 7.97 9.88
C ASN A 412 1.85 9.44 9.69
N LEU A 413 2.81 9.89 10.48
CA LEU A 413 3.40 11.22 10.43
C LEU A 413 4.09 11.48 9.07
N ALA A 414 4.95 10.57 8.61
CA ALA A 414 5.61 10.67 7.30
C ALA A 414 4.64 10.57 6.11
N LEU A 415 3.48 9.94 6.32
CA LEU A 415 2.41 9.82 5.35
C LEU A 415 1.48 11.06 5.34
N SER A 416 1.43 11.86 6.41
CA SER A 416 0.63 13.09 6.45
C SER A 416 1.21 14.18 5.52
N GLU A 417 0.33 14.89 4.80
CA GLU A 417 0.74 16.16 4.15
C GLU A 417 1.09 17.21 5.21
N ASP A 418 0.44 17.10 6.36
CA ASP A 418 0.54 18.05 7.45
C ASP A 418 1.93 18.11 8.03
N ILE A 419 2.74 17.05 8.11
CA ILE A 419 4.12 17.23 8.59
C ILE A 419 4.98 18.03 7.61
N TYR A 420 4.84 17.82 6.30
CA TYR A 420 5.62 18.62 5.38
C TYR A 420 5.14 20.07 5.38
N ASN A 421 3.83 20.30 5.47
CA ASN A 421 3.30 21.63 5.65
C ASN A 421 3.74 22.19 7.00
N ILE A 422 3.58 21.54 8.14
CA ILE A 422 4.10 21.94 9.45
C ILE A 422 5.61 22.24 9.39
N ILE A 423 6.45 21.38 8.80
CA ILE A 423 7.91 21.59 8.63
C ILE A 423 8.23 22.72 7.64
N LYS A 424 7.42 22.93 6.60
CA LYS A 424 7.55 24.03 5.62
C LYS A 424 6.97 25.35 6.16
N PHE A 425 5.96 25.28 7.00
CA PHE A 425 5.30 26.37 7.74
C PHE A 425 6.22 26.90 8.84
N TYR A 426 7.28 26.17 9.22
CA TYR A 426 8.41 26.78 9.93
C TYR A 426 9.23 27.78 9.07
N LYS A 427 8.84 28.04 7.80
CA LYS A 427 9.45 29.09 6.96
C LYS A 427 8.51 30.22 6.54
N ASP A 428 7.18 30.06 6.59
CA ASP A 428 6.25 31.12 6.16
C ASP A 428 5.27 31.51 7.26
N LYS A 429 5.46 32.72 7.81
CA LYS A 429 4.73 33.23 8.97
C LYS A 429 3.27 33.55 8.67
N ASP A 430 2.93 33.83 7.41
CA ASP A 430 1.61 34.35 7.04
C ASP A 430 0.56 33.22 6.89
N GLU A 431 0.99 32.02 6.48
CA GLU A 431 0.11 30.85 6.37
C GLU A 431 -0.16 30.21 7.76
N VAL A 432 0.88 30.15 8.61
CA VAL A 432 0.81 29.84 10.06
C VAL A 432 -0.21 30.74 10.75
N TYR A 433 -0.19 32.04 10.42
CA TYR A 433 -1.11 33.03 10.93
C TYR A 433 -2.55 32.77 10.48
N GLN A 434 -2.78 32.37 9.24
CA GLN A 434 -4.11 32.13 8.69
C GLN A 434 -4.77 30.86 9.26
N ILE A 435 -4.03 29.75 9.38
CA ILE A 435 -4.55 28.51 10.00
C ILE A 435 -4.89 28.74 11.49
N SER A 436 -4.06 29.49 12.21
CA SER A 436 -4.37 29.85 13.60
C SER A 436 -5.56 30.74 13.75
N LYS A 437 -5.75 31.68 12.82
CA LYS A 437 -6.92 32.55 12.78
C LYS A 437 -8.19 31.72 12.56
N ASP A 438 -8.18 30.76 11.66
CA ASP A 438 -9.35 29.95 11.32
C ASP A 438 -9.71 28.96 12.44
N LEU A 439 -8.70 28.35 13.08
CA LEU A 439 -8.90 27.49 14.25
C LEU A 439 -9.42 28.28 15.46
N PHE A 440 -8.91 29.49 15.69
CA PHE A 440 -9.35 30.34 16.78
C PHE A 440 -10.77 30.89 16.54
N GLN A 441 -11.12 31.21 15.29
CA GLN A 441 -12.47 31.60 14.90
C GLN A 441 -13.46 30.45 15.15
N PHE A 442 -13.12 29.22 14.77
CA PHE A 442 -13.93 28.03 15.05
C PHE A 442 -14.17 27.83 16.56
N ILE A 443 -13.14 27.99 17.39
CA ILE A 443 -13.26 27.88 18.85
C ILE A 443 -14.17 28.99 19.41
N ILE A 444 -14.04 30.23 18.93
CA ILE A 444 -14.93 31.33 19.32
C ILE A 444 -16.37 31.06 18.90
N ASP A 445 -16.59 30.58 17.68
CA ASP A 445 -17.94 30.30 17.18
C ASP A 445 -18.58 29.14 17.95
N LEU A 446 -17.81 28.10 18.29
CA LEU A 446 -18.23 27.00 19.14
C LEU A 446 -18.59 27.48 20.56
N ILE A 447 -17.76 28.33 21.16
CA ILE A 447 -18.00 28.90 22.50
C ILE A 447 -19.20 29.83 22.49
N TYR A 448 -19.32 30.70 21.48
CA TYR A 448 -20.43 31.64 21.32
C TYR A 448 -21.76 30.93 21.08
N TYR A 449 -21.77 29.89 20.24
CA TYR A 449 -22.96 29.09 19.95
C TYR A 449 -23.44 28.29 21.17
N ASN A 450 -22.51 27.72 21.96
CA ASN A 450 -22.87 26.99 23.16
C ASN A 450 -23.25 27.92 24.33
N LEU A 451 -22.65 29.11 24.44
CA LEU A 451 -23.01 30.07 25.50
C LEU A 451 -24.34 30.79 25.21
N ILE A 452 -24.64 31.19 23.97
CA ILE A 452 -25.91 31.90 23.70
C ILE A 452 -27.13 31.00 23.80
N ASN A 453 -26.97 29.70 23.55
CA ASN A 453 -28.06 28.74 23.59
C ASN A 453 -28.20 28.02 24.94
N SER A 454 -27.39 28.36 25.95
CA SER A 454 -27.54 27.81 27.30
C SER A 454 -28.23 28.82 28.21
N ASP A 455 -29.45 28.50 28.65
CA ASP A 455 -30.27 29.34 29.54
C ASP A 455 -29.72 29.46 30.99
N HIS A 456 -28.54 28.89 31.28
CA HIS A 456 -28.00 28.73 32.63
C HIS A 456 -26.57 29.29 32.83
N ILE A 457 -26.30 30.52 32.33
CA ILE A 457 -24.99 31.18 32.55
C ILE A 457 -25.07 32.21 33.67
N SER A 458 -25.36 31.75 34.89
CA SER A 458 -25.07 32.50 36.11
C SER A 458 -24.00 31.84 36.97
N ASP A 459 -23.63 30.58 36.67
CA ASP A 459 -22.65 29.85 37.46
C ASP A 459 -21.21 30.13 36.98
N LYS A 460 -20.54 30.99 37.73
CA LYS A 460 -19.13 31.36 37.57
C LYS A 460 -18.19 30.15 37.64
N THR A 461 -18.60 29.08 38.32
CA THR A 461 -17.84 27.83 38.50
C THR A 461 -17.84 27.02 37.22
N LEU A 462 -19.00 26.89 36.57
CA LEU A 462 -19.16 26.16 35.31
C LEU A 462 -18.35 26.82 34.17
N LEU A 463 -18.27 28.15 34.17
CA LEU A 463 -17.47 28.92 33.22
C LEU A 463 -15.97 28.72 33.42
N LEU A 464 -15.52 28.65 34.68
CA LEU A 464 -14.14 28.34 35.02
C LEU A 464 -13.79 26.89 34.65
N GLU A 465 -14.66 25.93 34.97
CA GLU A 465 -14.50 24.52 34.56
C GLU A 465 -14.49 24.36 33.03
N LEU A 466 -15.31 25.10 32.29
CA LEU A 466 -15.33 25.03 30.83
C LEU A 466 -14.01 25.56 30.24
N VAL A 467 -13.49 26.67 30.79
CA VAL A 467 -12.17 27.21 30.41
C VAL A 467 -11.05 26.23 30.79
N GLU A 468 -11.14 25.56 31.93
CA GLU A 468 -10.20 24.52 32.36
C GLU A 468 -10.23 23.32 31.42
N ARG A 469 -11.41 22.76 31.13
CA ARG A 469 -11.59 21.63 30.22
C ARG A 469 -11.16 21.95 28.78
N ILE A 470 -11.41 23.16 28.30
CA ILE A 470 -10.91 23.63 26.99
C ILE A 470 -9.38 23.71 27.01
N SER A 471 -8.79 24.19 28.11
CA SER A 471 -7.34 24.29 28.28
C SER A 471 -6.67 22.93 28.39
N GLU A 472 -7.33 21.95 29.01
CA GLU A 472 -6.88 20.55 29.11
C GLU A 472 -6.98 19.78 27.79
N LYS A 473 -7.98 20.11 26.96
CA LYS A 473 -8.21 19.47 25.65
C LYS A 473 -7.39 20.10 24.51
N LEU A 474 -6.78 21.26 24.73
CA LEU A 474 -5.90 21.92 23.76
C LEU A 474 -4.53 21.23 23.76
N PRO A 475 -4.10 20.59 22.66
CA PRO A 475 -2.80 19.92 22.59
C PRO A 475 -1.66 20.89 22.93
N PHE A 476 -0.69 20.45 23.73
CA PHE A 476 0.46 21.25 24.18
C PHE A 476 1.23 21.94 23.03
N ASN A 477 1.15 21.39 21.81
CA ASN A 477 1.72 21.95 20.59
C ASN A 477 1.05 23.28 20.17
N ILE A 478 -0.23 23.50 20.49
CA ILE A 478 -0.96 24.74 20.25
C ILE A 478 -0.57 25.83 21.25
N LEU A 479 -0.30 25.47 22.52
CA LEU A 479 0.19 26.43 23.53
C LEU A 479 1.60 26.95 23.22
N ASN A 480 2.46 26.12 22.64
CA ASN A 480 3.76 26.55 22.11
C ASN A 480 3.62 27.36 20.80
N PHE A 481 2.62 27.08 19.97
CA PHE A 481 2.25 27.90 18.82
C PHE A 481 1.82 29.32 19.24
N LEU A 482 1.09 29.43 20.36
CA LEU A 482 0.58 30.69 20.92
C LEU A 482 1.62 31.52 21.69
N ARG A 483 2.83 30.99 21.92
CA ARG A 483 3.95 31.71 22.58
C ARG A 483 4.60 32.79 21.71
N TYR A 484 4.35 32.84 20.40
CA TYR A 484 4.83 33.93 19.55
C TYR A 484 3.94 35.19 19.68
N ARG A 485 4.37 36.01 20.65
CA ARG A 485 3.84 37.25 21.27
C ARG A 485 2.93 38.23 20.50
N ILE A 486 2.66 38.15 19.20
CA ILE A 486 1.90 39.21 18.50
C ILE A 486 0.44 38.82 18.22
N ALA A 487 0.17 37.56 17.85
CA ALA A 487 -1.19 37.08 17.61
C ALA A 487 -1.95 36.89 18.93
N PHE A 488 -1.35 36.21 19.91
CA PHE A 488 -1.96 36.02 21.24
C PHE A 488 -2.31 37.36 21.92
N LEU A 489 -1.47 38.41 21.79
CA LEU A 489 -1.80 39.73 22.35
C LEU A 489 -2.95 40.44 21.60
N LYS A 490 -3.09 40.23 20.29
CA LYS A 490 -4.26 40.70 19.51
C LYS A 490 -5.55 39.97 19.89
N TYR A 491 -5.48 38.69 20.22
CA TYR A 491 -6.65 37.85 20.50
C TYR A 491 -7.00 37.74 22.00
N ALA A 492 -6.04 37.98 22.91
CA ALA A 492 -6.28 38.13 24.34
C ALA A 492 -7.24 39.31 24.62
N VAL A 493 -7.25 40.33 23.77
CA VAL A 493 -8.23 41.44 23.81
C VAL A 493 -9.66 40.93 23.61
N HIS A 494 -9.88 39.99 22.69
CA HIS A 494 -11.20 39.43 22.42
C HIS A 494 -11.64 38.47 23.54
N LEU A 495 -10.71 37.68 24.07
CA LEU A 495 -10.95 36.83 25.24
C LEU A 495 -11.26 37.66 26.50
N ILE A 496 -10.55 38.77 26.73
CA ILE A 496 -10.81 39.71 27.83
C ILE A 496 -12.16 40.43 27.63
N ALA A 497 -12.53 40.77 26.39
CA ALA A 497 -13.84 41.36 26.09
C ALA A 497 -14.99 40.37 26.32
N LEU A 498 -14.79 39.09 25.95
CA LEU A 498 -15.74 38.01 26.20
C LEU A 498 -15.90 37.75 27.70
N ILE A 499 -14.79 37.65 28.44
CA ILE A 499 -14.80 37.49 29.91
C ILE A 499 -15.47 38.70 30.60
N ARG A 500 -15.23 39.92 30.11
CA ARG A 500 -15.91 41.14 30.60
C ARG A 500 -17.42 41.08 30.40
N GLU A 501 -17.87 40.65 29.24
CA GLU A 501 -19.30 40.56 28.93
C GLU A 501 -19.99 39.43 29.70
N ILE A 502 -19.29 38.31 29.89
CA ILE A 502 -19.72 37.20 30.75
C ILE A 502 -19.88 37.67 32.20
N ILE A 503 -18.89 38.37 32.77
CA ILE A 503 -18.94 38.90 34.14
C ILE A 503 -20.05 39.96 34.29
N ARG A 504 -20.22 40.85 33.30
CA ARG A 504 -21.28 41.86 33.27
C ARG A 504 -22.68 41.23 33.24
N ARG A 505 -22.85 40.09 32.58
CA ARG A 505 -24.14 39.39 32.47
C ARG A 505 -24.44 38.46 33.64
N SER A 506 -23.41 37.96 34.34
CA SER A 506 -23.56 37.06 35.49
C SER A 506 -23.74 37.79 36.83
N ASP A 507 -23.45 39.09 36.91
CA ASP A 507 -23.81 39.92 38.08
C ASP A 507 -24.29 41.33 37.63
N PRO A 508 -25.61 41.58 37.60
CA PRO A 508 -26.17 42.86 37.14
C PRO A 508 -25.84 44.06 38.04
N LYS A 509 -25.25 43.85 39.23
CA LYS A 509 -24.79 44.95 40.11
C LYS A 509 -23.41 45.48 39.73
N ILE A 510 -22.64 44.78 38.90
CA ILE A 510 -21.37 45.27 38.35
C ILE A 510 -21.68 46.12 37.10
N GLN A 511 -22.21 47.33 37.31
CA GLN A 511 -22.51 48.28 36.23
C GLN A 511 -21.29 49.11 35.80
N GLU A 512 -20.24 49.17 36.61
CA GLU A 512 -19.02 49.90 36.27
C GLU A 512 -17.94 48.99 35.67
N ALA A 513 -17.30 49.51 34.62
CA ALA A 513 -16.25 48.81 33.90
C ALA A 513 -15.10 48.46 34.86
N ILE A 514 -14.82 47.15 35.00
CA ILE A 514 -13.64 46.68 35.73
C ILE A 514 -12.41 47.30 35.07
N SER A 515 -11.83 48.29 35.77
CA SER A 515 -10.65 49.01 35.34
C SER A 515 -9.50 48.02 35.13
N PRO A 516 -8.71 48.15 34.05
CA PRO A 516 -7.47 47.38 33.87
C PRO A 516 -6.58 47.41 35.11
N TYR A 517 -6.65 48.48 35.91
CA TYR A 517 -5.97 48.64 37.20
C TYR A 517 -6.35 47.56 38.23
N TYR A 518 -7.60 47.10 38.27
CA TYR A 518 -8.06 46.11 39.25
C TYR A 518 -7.57 44.69 38.92
N LEU A 519 -7.56 44.35 37.62
CA LEU A 519 -6.94 43.12 37.12
C LEU A 519 -5.42 43.15 37.34
N LEU A 520 -4.77 44.30 37.11
CA LEU A 520 -3.35 44.48 37.40
C LEU A 520 -3.05 44.31 38.90
N LYS A 521 -3.83 44.92 39.82
CA LYS A 521 -3.67 44.73 41.27
C LYS A 521 -3.90 43.28 41.73
N TYR A 522 -4.82 42.56 41.07
CA TYR A 522 -5.06 41.13 41.33
C TYR A 522 -3.84 40.27 40.94
N PHE A 523 -3.17 40.58 39.82
CA PHE A 523 -1.93 39.91 39.41
C PHE A 523 -0.69 40.42 40.17
N GLU A 524 -0.69 41.67 40.63
CA GLU A 524 0.34 42.30 41.48
C GLU A 524 0.39 41.65 42.87
N LYS A 525 -0.77 41.38 43.50
CA LYS A 525 -0.88 40.58 44.73
C LYS A 525 -0.32 39.16 44.58
N LYS A 526 -0.27 38.62 43.35
CA LYS A 526 0.33 37.31 43.02
C LYS A 526 1.78 37.38 42.53
N ARG A 527 2.47 38.52 42.69
CA ARG A 527 3.87 38.77 42.29
C ARG A 527 4.21 38.36 40.84
N LYS A 528 3.29 38.53 39.88
CA LYS A 528 3.59 38.30 38.46
C LYS A 528 3.77 39.65 37.75
N ILE A 529 5.01 39.97 37.39
CA ILE A 529 5.37 41.17 36.62
C ILE A 529 4.87 40.98 35.18
N VAL A 530 3.91 41.79 34.74
CA VAL A 530 3.48 41.86 33.33
C VAL A 530 3.99 43.18 32.75
N PRO A 531 5.01 43.18 31.86
CA PRO A 531 5.53 44.41 31.29
C PRO A 531 4.64 44.81 30.10
N PHE A 532 3.63 45.64 30.33
CA PHE A 532 2.98 46.34 29.22
C PHE A 532 3.74 47.63 28.91
N LYS A 533 4.19 47.80 27.67
CA LYS A 533 4.66 49.10 27.18
C LYS A 533 3.45 50.01 26.94
N TYR A 534 3.31 51.02 27.77
CA TYR A 534 2.28 52.08 27.72
C TYR A 534 2.08 52.67 26.32
N THR A 535 3.15 52.72 25.52
CA THR A 535 3.16 53.19 24.13
C THR A 535 2.20 52.42 23.22
N PHE A 536 2.07 51.10 23.35
CA PHE A 536 1.20 50.28 22.49
C PHE A 536 -0.30 50.57 22.70
N LEU A 537 -0.70 50.74 23.96
CA LEU A 537 -2.08 51.07 24.31
C LEU A 537 -2.50 52.42 23.71
N ARG A 538 -1.61 53.41 23.78
CA ARG A 538 -1.86 54.76 23.30
C ARG A 538 -1.83 54.88 21.77
N SER A 539 -0.77 54.40 21.11
CA SER A 539 -0.56 54.69 19.68
C SER A 539 -1.30 53.74 18.74
N THR A 540 -1.67 52.55 19.20
CA THR A 540 -2.19 51.50 18.32
C THR A 540 -3.57 51.02 18.75
N PHE A 541 -3.77 50.78 20.04
CA PHE A 541 -4.99 50.13 20.53
C PHE A 541 -6.19 51.09 20.59
N ILE A 542 -6.06 52.24 21.28
CA ILE A 542 -7.15 53.21 21.41
C ILE A 542 -7.65 53.73 20.04
N PRO A 543 -6.78 54.09 19.08
CA PRO A 543 -7.22 54.52 17.76
C PRO A 543 -7.97 53.43 16.98
N TYR A 544 -7.51 52.18 17.05
CA TYR A 544 -8.11 51.05 16.35
C TYR A 544 -9.56 50.80 16.82
N ILE A 545 -9.80 50.82 18.14
CA ILE A 545 -11.12 50.50 18.70
C ILE A 545 -12.10 51.66 18.50
N LYS A 546 -11.63 52.92 18.62
CA LYS A 546 -12.45 54.10 18.26
C LYS A 546 -12.87 54.05 16.79
N LYS A 547 -11.97 53.65 15.89
CA LYS A 547 -12.28 53.49 14.45
C LYS A 547 -13.27 52.34 14.20
N ARG A 548 -13.12 51.21 14.88
CA ARG A 548 -13.93 50.01 14.63
C ARG A 548 -15.32 50.07 15.30
N PHE A 549 -15.44 50.75 16.43
CA PHE A 549 -16.66 50.81 17.24
C PHE A 549 -16.94 52.23 17.79
N PRO A 550 -17.13 53.23 16.89
CA PRO A 550 -17.12 54.64 17.25
C PRO A 550 -18.19 55.04 18.27
N LYS A 551 -19.40 54.47 18.19
CA LYS A 551 -20.50 54.77 19.12
C LYS A 551 -20.31 54.21 20.54
N ARG A 552 -19.52 53.12 20.69
CA ARG A 552 -19.30 52.42 21.98
C ARG A 552 -18.09 52.94 22.74
N PHE A 553 -17.19 53.67 22.09
CA PHE A 553 -15.93 54.12 22.70
C PHE A 553 -15.66 55.61 22.45
N SER A 554 -16.69 56.38 22.08
CA SER A 554 -16.64 57.83 21.89
C SER A 554 -16.27 58.57 23.18
N TYR A 555 -16.63 58.02 24.34
CA TYR A 555 -16.43 58.63 25.65
C TYR A 555 -15.02 58.40 26.24
N ILE A 556 -14.16 57.58 25.61
CA ILE A 556 -12.78 57.43 26.08
C ILE A 556 -12.04 58.74 25.75
N PRO A 557 -11.65 59.57 26.73
CA PRO A 557 -10.97 60.83 26.47
C PRO A 557 -9.67 60.56 25.71
N GLU A 558 -9.19 61.54 24.93
CA GLU A 558 -7.78 61.54 24.54
C GLU A 558 -6.95 61.73 25.81
N TYR A 559 -6.61 60.62 26.47
CA TYR A 559 -5.70 60.64 27.61
C TYR A 559 -4.34 61.10 27.10
N LYS A 560 -3.94 62.31 27.53
CA LYS A 560 -2.61 62.88 27.28
C LYS A 560 -1.54 62.13 28.05
#